data_AF-A0A7V8ZKU4-F1
#
_entry.id   AF-A0A7V8ZKU4-F1
#
_cell.length_a   1.000
_cell.length_b   1.000
_cell.length_c   1.000
_cell.angle_alpha   90.00
_cell.angle_beta   90.00
_cell.angle_gamma   90.00
#
_symmetry.space_group_name_H-M   'P 1'
#
loop_
_entity.id
_entity.type
_entity.pdbx_description
1 polymer ?
#
loop_
_entity_poly.entity_id
_entity_poly.type
_entity_poly.pdbx_seq_one_letter_code
_entity_poly.pdbx_strand_id
1 'polypeptide(L)'
;MAAFAVTLIVLLGVLGRGSGDLAGADGTPAPAAPRVQAKIEVLEQAIRERPQEAEPLVLLAAELLQSFRQTADPSAYTRADEAIARAIELEPRNAAVYTERGILRLARHDYAGALSDGRRARRLAPEVI
;
A
#
# COMPACT_ATOMS: atom_id res chain seq x y z
N MET A 1 -21.86 -0.76 -44.14
CA MET A 1 -22.63 -1.96 -43.73
C MET A 1 -22.08 -3.10 -44.57
N ALA A 2 -21.37 -4.13 -44.12
CA ALA A 2 -21.13 -4.76 -42.81
C ALA A 2 -19.71 -5.42 -42.87
N ALA A 3 -18.87 -5.27 -41.85
CA ALA A 3 -18.60 -6.20 -40.74
C ALA A 3 -17.49 -7.24 -41.05
N PHE A 4 -16.30 -7.05 -40.47
CA PHE A 4 -15.72 -7.82 -39.34
C PHE A 4 -15.39 -9.29 -39.70
N ALA A 5 -14.11 -9.60 -39.95
CA ALA A 5 -13.14 -10.10 -38.96
C ALA A 5 -13.20 -11.62 -38.76
N VAL A 6 -12.18 -12.33 -39.25
CA VAL A 6 -11.78 -13.62 -38.69
C VAL A 6 -10.26 -13.63 -38.60
N THR A 7 -9.79 -13.44 -37.39
CA THR A 7 -8.41 -13.60 -36.95
C THR A 7 -8.08 -15.10 -36.97
N LEU A 8 -7.11 -15.52 -37.78
CA LEU A 8 -6.53 -16.86 -37.68
C LEU A 8 -5.09 -16.70 -37.18
N ILE A 9 -4.89 -16.87 -35.88
CA ILE A 9 -3.56 -16.96 -35.27
C ILE A 9 -3.00 -18.33 -35.66
N VAL A 10 -2.08 -18.35 -36.63
CA VAL A 10 -1.29 -19.54 -36.95
C VAL A 10 -0.13 -19.61 -35.94
N LEU A 11 -0.26 -20.55 -35.01
CA LEU A 11 0.76 -20.97 -34.07
C LEU A 11 1.81 -21.80 -34.83
N LEU A 12 3.02 -21.26 -35.06
CA LEU A 12 4.15 -22.04 -35.59
C LEU A 12 5.47 -21.36 -35.26
N GLY A 13 6.39 -22.11 -34.64
CA GLY A 13 7.81 -21.73 -34.62
C GLY A 13 8.53 -21.91 -33.29
N VAL A 14 8.57 -23.13 -32.76
CA VAL A 14 9.68 -23.56 -31.90
C VAL A 14 10.94 -23.60 -32.79
N LEU A 15 11.93 -22.75 -32.50
CA LEU A 15 13.39 -22.97 -32.59
C LEU A 15 14.15 -21.64 -32.76
N GLY A 16 14.81 -21.19 -31.69
CA GLY A 16 15.72 -20.05 -31.74
C GLY A 16 16.51 -19.94 -30.44
N ARG A 17 17.55 -20.77 -30.30
CA ARG A 17 18.55 -20.68 -29.24
C ARG A 17 19.37 -19.40 -29.50
N GLY A 18 19.32 -18.43 -28.61
CA GLY A 18 20.08 -17.19 -28.72
C GLY A 18 20.15 -16.46 -27.38
N SER A 19 21.10 -16.87 -26.55
CA SER A 19 21.58 -16.10 -25.40
C SER A 19 22.21 -14.79 -25.90
N GLY A 20 21.70 -13.65 -25.44
CA GLY A 20 22.29 -12.35 -25.74
C GLY A 20 21.34 -11.18 -25.50
N ASP A 21 21.17 -10.84 -24.22
CA ASP A 21 21.22 -9.49 -23.65
C ASP A 21 20.55 -8.26 -24.33
N LEU A 22 19.79 -7.56 -23.47
CA LEU A 22 19.48 -6.12 -23.47
C LEU A 22 18.51 -5.57 -24.52
N ALA A 23 17.20 -5.62 -24.22
CA ALA A 23 16.28 -4.50 -24.48
C ALA A 23 14.89 -4.81 -23.88
N GLY A 24 14.69 -4.33 -22.66
CA GLY A 24 13.40 -4.32 -21.97
C GLY A 24 13.39 -3.20 -20.96
N ALA A 25 13.80 -2.01 -21.39
CA ALA A 25 13.49 -0.76 -20.72
C ALA A 25 12.00 -0.41 -20.92
N ASP A 26 11.13 -1.38 -20.72
CA ASP A 26 9.72 -1.10 -20.56
C ASP A 26 9.60 -0.72 -19.11
N GLY A 27 9.59 0.59 -18.83
CA GLY A 27 9.31 1.14 -17.50
C GLY A 27 7.90 0.81 -16.99
N THR A 28 7.32 -0.32 -17.38
CA THR A 28 6.09 -0.88 -16.83
C THR A 28 6.41 -1.37 -15.42
N PRO A 29 5.93 -0.69 -14.37
CA PRO A 29 5.99 -1.27 -13.04
C PRO A 29 5.22 -2.59 -13.13
N ALA A 30 5.87 -3.71 -12.78
CA ALA A 30 5.17 -4.98 -12.62
C ALA A 30 3.90 -4.76 -11.78
N PRO A 31 2.76 -5.39 -12.10
CA PRO A 31 1.52 -5.12 -11.38
C PRO A 31 1.70 -5.46 -9.90
N ALA A 32 1.84 -4.43 -9.07
CA ALA A 32 1.98 -4.55 -7.63
C ALA A 32 0.63 -4.88 -6.94
N ALA A 33 -0.48 -4.71 -7.68
CA ALA A 33 -1.86 -4.88 -7.22
C ALA A 33 -2.18 -6.24 -6.56
N PRO A 34 -1.70 -7.40 -7.04
CA PRO A 34 -2.02 -8.68 -6.39
C PRO A 34 -1.33 -8.86 -5.02
N ARG A 35 -0.15 -8.25 -4.82
CA ARG A 35 0.60 -8.41 -3.57
C ARG A 35 0.08 -7.50 -2.46
N VAL A 36 -0.26 -6.25 -2.78
CA VAL A 36 -0.81 -5.30 -1.79
C VAL A 36 -2.21 -5.73 -1.35
N GLN A 37 -3.06 -6.15 -2.29
CA GLN A 37 -4.41 -6.59 -1.97
C GLN A 37 -4.41 -7.83 -1.05
N ALA A 38 -3.55 -8.82 -1.34
CA ALA A 38 -3.41 -10.00 -0.49
C ALA A 38 -2.95 -9.66 0.94
N LYS A 39 -2.05 -8.68 1.10
CA LYS A 39 -1.62 -8.23 2.43
C LYS A 39 -2.75 -7.55 3.19
N ILE A 40 -3.55 -6.71 2.53
CA ILE A 40 -4.73 -6.07 3.13
C ILE A 40 -5.68 -7.13 3.65
N GLU A 41 -5.98 -8.16 2.87
CA GLU A 41 -6.89 -9.25 3.27
C GLU A 41 -6.37 -10.03 4.48
N VAL A 42 -5.06 -10.33 4.52
CA VAL A 42 -4.41 -10.98 5.66
C VAL A 42 -4.51 -10.12 6.92
N LEU A 43 -4.27 -8.81 6.80
CA LEU A 43 -4.33 -7.89 7.94
C LEU A 43 -5.77 -7.71 8.44
N GLU A 44 -6.74 -7.64 7.54
CA GLU A 44 -8.16 -7.60 7.92
C GLU A 44 -8.59 -8.87 8.65
N GLN A 45 -8.11 -10.04 8.22
CA GLN A 45 -8.34 -11.29 8.94
C GLN A 45 -7.69 -11.25 10.32
N ALA A 46 -6.44 -10.79 10.43
CA ALA A 46 -5.76 -10.65 11.71
C ALA A 46 -6.51 -9.70 12.67
N ILE A 47 -7.09 -8.61 12.17
CA ILE A 47 -7.92 -7.68 12.97
C ILE A 47 -9.21 -8.36 13.45
N ARG A 48 -9.82 -9.22 12.63
CA ARG A 48 -11.01 -9.99 13.04
C ARG A 48 -10.67 -10.99 14.16
N GLU A 49 -9.53 -11.65 14.06
CA GLU A 49 -9.06 -12.63 15.05
C GLU A 49 -8.56 -11.97 16.34
N ARG A 50 -7.90 -10.80 16.22
CA ARG A 50 -7.23 -10.08 17.31
C ARG A 50 -7.68 -8.61 17.35
N PRO A 51 -8.95 -8.32 17.69
CA PRO A 51 -9.52 -6.97 17.56
C PRO A 51 -8.97 -5.93 18.56
N GLN A 52 -8.24 -6.39 19.59
CA GLN A 52 -7.66 -5.56 20.66
C GLN A 52 -6.17 -5.27 20.45
N GLU A 53 -5.58 -5.70 19.33
CA GLU A 53 -4.17 -5.45 19.02
C GLU A 53 -4.03 -4.28 18.04
N ALA A 54 -3.13 -3.35 18.35
CA ALA A 54 -2.90 -2.19 17.50
C ALA A 54 -2.02 -2.51 16.28
N GLU A 55 -1.10 -3.47 16.39
CA GLU A 55 -0.13 -3.77 15.34
C GLU A 55 -0.79 -4.09 13.97
N PRO A 56 -1.79 -5.00 13.87
CA PRO A 56 -2.45 -5.24 12.59
C PRO A 56 -3.15 -4.01 12.00
N LEU A 57 -3.65 -3.10 12.84
CA LEU A 57 -4.27 -1.84 12.41
C LEU A 57 -3.23 -0.86 11.85
N VAL A 58 -2.07 -0.75 12.50
CA VAL A 58 -0.95 0.08 12.02
C VAL A 58 -0.46 -0.41 10.66
N LEU A 59 -0.23 -1.72 10.54
CA LEU A 59 0.20 -2.33 9.28
C LEU A 59 -0.86 -2.17 8.18
N LEU A 60 -2.14 -2.30 8.52
CA LEU A 60 -3.23 -2.09 7.57
C LEU A 60 -3.23 -0.65 7.04
N ALA A 61 -3.06 0.35 7.92
CA ALA A 61 -2.97 1.74 7.52
C ALA A 61 -1.78 1.97 6.55
N ALA A 62 -0.61 1.41 6.86
CA ALA A 62 0.58 1.50 6.00
C ALA A 62 0.33 0.90 4.60
N GLU A 63 -0.27 -0.29 4.53
CA GLU A 63 -0.57 -0.96 3.26
C GLU A 63 -1.66 -0.23 2.47
N LEU A 64 -2.66 0.37 3.13
CA LEU A 64 -3.67 1.21 2.47
C LEU A 64 -3.05 2.47 1.86
N LEU A 65 -2.14 3.14 2.59
CA LEU A 65 -1.41 4.31 2.08
C LEU A 65 -0.49 3.92 0.91
N GLN A 66 0.06 2.71 0.91
CA GLN A 66 0.78 2.16 -0.23
C GLN A 66 -0.14 1.85 -1.41
N SER A 67 -1.30 1.25 -1.15
CA SER A 67 -2.32 0.95 -2.17
C SER A 67 -2.79 2.22 -2.87
N PHE A 68 -3.04 3.31 -2.12
CA PHE A 68 -3.40 4.61 -2.69
C PHE A 68 -2.37 5.08 -3.72
N ARG A 69 -1.06 4.97 -3.44
CA ARG A 69 -0.01 5.38 -4.38
C ARG A 69 -0.03 4.57 -5.69
N GLN A 70 -0.62 3.39 -5.68
CA GLN A 70 -0.69 2.50 -6.84
C GLN A 70 -2.01 2.65 -7.62
N THR A 71 -3.13 2.79 -6.91
CA THR A 71 -4.47 2.74 -7.49
C THR A 71 -5.15 4.11 -7.58
N ALA A 72 -4.63 5.10 -6.84
CA ALA A 72 -5.27 6.39 -6.62
C ALA A 72 -6.71 6.30 -6.08
N ASP A 73 -7.07 5.20 -5.41
CA ASP A 73 -8.39 5.04 -4.80
C ASP A 73 -8.50 5.86 -3.51
N PRO A 74 -9.30 6.96 -3.49
CA PRO A 74 -9.42 7.81 -2.32
C PRO A 74 -10.03 7.10 -1.11
N SER A 75 -10.71 5.97 -1.29
CA SER A 75 -11.27 5.18 -0.17
C SER A 75 -10.18 4.69 0.79
N ALA A 76 -8.97 4.46 0.27
CA ALA A 76 -7.83 4.00 1.05
C ALA A 76 -7.44 4.98 2.16
N TYR A 77 -7.59 6.29 1.93
CA TYR A 77 -7.32 7.28 2.97
C TYR A 77 -8.32 7.23 4.11
N THR A 78 -9.61 7.06 3.82
CA THR A 78 -10.64 6.95 4.85
C THR A 78 -10.40 5.71 5.70
N ARG A 79 -10.16 4.56 5.06
CA ARG A 79 -9.87 3.29 5.75
C ARG A 79 -8.58 3.37 6.58
N ALA A 80 -7.53 4.04 6.08
CA ALA A 80 -6.29 4.23 6.82
C ALA A 80 -6.52 5.11 8.06
N ASP A 81 -7.29 6.19 7.94
CA ASP A 81 -7.64 7.09 9.05
C ASP A 81 -8.40 6.35 10.16
N GLU A 82 -9.37 5.51 9.78
CA GLU A 82 -10.12 4.67 10.73
C GLU A 82 -9.23 3.65 11.45
N ALA A 83 -8.35 2.97 10.71
CA ALA A 83 -7.40 2.03 11.28
C ALA A 83 -6.43 2.73 12.26
N ILE A 84 -5.91 3.90 11.88
CA ILE A 84 -5.06 4.74 12.72
C ILE A 84 -5.81 5.19 13.97
N ALA A 85 -7.05 5.67 13.85
CA ALA A 85 -7.84 6.13 14.99
C ALA A 85 -8.02 5.02 16.03
N ARG A 86 -8.41 3.82 15.59
CA ARG A 86 -8.50 2.64 16.46
C ARG A 86 -7.16 2.24 17.06
N ALA A 87 -6.07 2.28 16.29
CA ALA A 87 -4.75 1.97 16.81
C ALA A 87 -4.29 2.97 17.90
N ILE A 88 -4.66 4.25 17.78
CA ILE A 88 -4.40 5.26 18.82
C ILE A 88 -5.19 4.98 20.10
N GLU A 89 -6.44 4.52 19.98
CA GLU A 89 -7.28 4.14 21.13
C GLU A 89 -6.68 2.95 21.89
N LEU A 90 -6.18 1.95 21.16
CA LEU A 90 -5.57 0.76 21.76
C LEU A 90 -4.18 1.04 22.34
N GLU A 91 -3.32 1.77 21.61
CA GLU A 91 -1.93 2.02 22.00
C GLU A 91 -1.51 3.49 21.79
N PRO A 92 -1.95 4.42 22.67
CA PRO A 92 -1.68 5.86 22.52
C PRO A 92 -0.22 6.27 22.72
N ARG A 93 0.66 5.32 23.07
CA ARG A 93 2.11 5.50 23.23
C ARG A 93 2.92 4.76 22.17
N ASN A 94 2.28 4.12 21.19
CA ASN A 94 2.96 3.48 20.08
C ASN A 94 3.42 4.53 19.06
N ALA A 95 4.73 4.66 18.88
CA ALA A 95 5.32 5.65 17.98
C ALA A 95 4.94 5.40 16.51
N ALA A 96 4.82 4.14 16.08
CA ALA A 96 4.50 3.77 14.71
C ALA A 96 3.12 4.29 14.28
N VAL A 97 2.14 4.29 15.20
CA VAL A 97 0.80 4.84 14.93
C VAL A 97 0.86 6.32 14.55
N TYR A 98 1.71 7.10 15.25
CA TYR A 98 1.91 8.52 14.93
C TYR A 98 2.73 8.73 13.66
N THR A 99 3.66 7.83 13.35
CA THR A 99 4.34 7.82 12.05
C THR A 99 3.34 7.64 10.91
N GLU A 100 2.46 6.63 10.98
CA GLU A 100 1.45 6.37 9.94
C GLU A 100 0.43 7.52 9.82
N ARG A 101 0.00 8.10 10.93
CA ARG A 101 -0.86 9.30 10.89
C ARG A 101 -0.15 10.50 10.25
N GLY A 102 1.14 10.66 10.53
CA GLY A 102 1.97 11.65 9.87
C GLY A 102 2.01 11.45 8.36
N ILE A 103 2.23 10.21 7.89
CA ILE A 103 2.25 9.86 6.47
C ILE A 103 0.89 10.14 5.82
N LEU A 104 -0.22 9.75 6.45
CA LEU A 104 -1.57 10.06 5.96
C LEU A 104 -1.80 11.57 5.83
N ARG A 105 -1.37 12.35 6.83
CA ARG A 105 -1.45 13.82 6.79
C ARG A 105 -0.60 14.42 5.69
N LEU A 106 0.62 13.93 5.46
CA LEU A 106 1.45 14.35 4.33
C LEU A 106 0.75 14.09 2.99
N ALA A 107 0.14 12.91 2.87
CA ALA A 107 -0.59 12.51 1.68
C ALA A 107 -1.83 13.40 1.42
N ARG A 108 -2.42 13.95 2.49
CA ARG A 108 -3.50 14.96 2.47
C ARG A 108 -2.99 16.41 2.46
N HIS A 109 -1.69 16.65 2.30
CA HIS A 109 -1.05 17.96 2.34
C HIS A 109 -1.18 18.73 3.67
N ASP A 110 -1.54 18.06 4.77
CA ASP A 110 -1.49 18.61 6.13
C ASP A 110 -0.06 18.48 6.71
N TYR A 111 0.84 19.32 6.21
CA TYR A 111 2.24 19.31 6.61
C TYR A 111 2.46 19.71 8.08
N ALA A 112 1.63 20.62 8.60
CA ALA A 112 1.72 21.07 9.98
C ALA A 112 1.33 19.96 10.96
N GLY A 113 0.22 19.28 10.69
CA GLY A 113 -0.22 18.12 11.47
C GLY A 113 0.75 16.95 11.35
N ALA A 114 1.33 16.71 10.17
CA ALA A 114 2.35 15.69 9.99
C ALA A 114 3.62 15.97 10.81
N LEU A 115 4.10 17.22 10.82
CA LEU A 115 5.25 17.62 11.64
C LEU A 115 4.98 17.44 13.14
N SER A 116 3.76 17.74 13.58
CA SER A 116 3.33 17.52 14.97
C SER A 116 3.38 16.04 15.34
N ASP A 117 2.88 15.17 14.46
CA ASP A 117 2.90 13.72 14.65
C ASP A 117 4.30 13.14 14.60
N GLY A 118 5.16 13.57 13.67
CA GLY A 118 6.56 13.14 13.62
C GLY A 118 7.35 13.54 14.88
N ARG A 119 7.09 14.75 15.40
CA ARG A 119 7.64 15.16 16.71
C ARG A 119 7.13 14.31 17.86
N ARG A 120 5.87 13.86 17.81
CA ARG A 120 5.30 12.96 18.82
C ARG A 120 5.90 11.57 18.73
N ALA A 121 6.00 10.99 17.53
CA ALA A 121 6.64 9.70 17.29
C ALA A 121 8.07 9.69 17.84
N ARG A 122 8.88 10.72 17.53
CA ARG A 122 10.24 10.87 18.06
C ARG A 122 10.31 11.02 19.59
N ARG A 123 9.31 11.64 20.23
CA ARG A 123 9.26 11.70 21.70
C ARG A 123 8.92 10.35 22.33
N LEU A 124 8.15 9.52 21.62
CA LEU A 124 7.73 8.20 22.09
C LEU A 124 8.80 7.13 21.84
N ALA A 125 9.54 7.26 20.74
CA ALA A 125 10.65 6.39 20.36
C ALA A 125 11.82 7.25 19.85
N PRO A 126 12.73 7.70 20.74
CA PRO A 126 13.86 8.57 20.40
C PRO A 126 14.83 7.99 19.35
N GLU A 127 14.86 6.68 19.20
CA GLU A 127 15.68 5.91 18.26
C GLU A 127 15.09 5.78 16.85
N VAL A 128 13.82 6.16 16.65
CA VAL A 128 13.20 6.17 15.31
C VAL A 128 13.74 7.38 14.54
N ILE A 129 14.61 7.12 13.56
CA ILE A 129 15.27 8.11 12.68
C ILE A 129 14.90 7.82 11.23
#